data_AF-A0A6V8E658-F1
#
_entry.id   AF-A0A6V8E658-F1
#
_cell.length_a   1.000
_cell.length_b   1.000
_cell.length_c   1.000
_cell.angle_alpha   90.00
_cell.angle_beta   90.00
_cell.angle_gamma   90.00
#
_symmetry.space_group_name_H-M   'P 1'
#
loop_
_entity.id
_entity.type
_entity.pdbx_description
1 polymer ?
#
loop_
_entity_poly.entity_id
_entity_poly.type
_entity_poly.pdbx_seq_one_letter_code
_entity_poly.pdbx_strand_id
1 'polypeptide(L)'
;YDGHGVSEISIDLQEYGGGLFELVENSGIWTTMLIVPEGMSPGKQTLEFVTVDGLGKVGLNTVWLNGQRSTSHPYGPHFIPDDEAIPIEITVENSPPLFNIPSPIKYTRPESSTTVVFEVEILDSDGITNARANLGVFAPLSAQTGWVVMNDNGINGDAFPGDGIYSVELSLRTSTPIGTHEILIQAIDGFDVATPITPVSVIVVEESSLVPSLDSDTLSSSVLIVILIGFTMVAGISVFFLMRKGKDKEYLEDRFGFE
;
A
#
# COMPACT_ATOMS: atom_id res chain seq x y z
N TYR A 1 -30.74 40.70 -14.12
CA TYR A 1 -29.72 41.36 -14.96
C TYR A 1 -29.94 42.86 -14.91
N ASP A 2 -28.92 43.63 -14.55
CA ASP A 2 -28.97 45.09 -14.34
C ASP A 2 -28.17 45.89 -15.40
N GLY A 3 -27.57 45.19 -16.38
CA GLY A 3 -26.82 45.81 -17.47
C GLY A 3 -25.31 45.93 -17.23
N HIS A 4 -24.80 45.49 -16.08
CA HIS A 4 -23.37 45.59 -15.77
C HIS A 4 -22.51 44.45 -16.34
N GLY A 5 -23.14 43.49 -17.03
CA GLY A 5 -22.45 42.34 -17.60
C GLY A 5 -21.87 41.41 -16.52
N VAL A 6 -21.03 40.48 -16.95
CA VAL A 6 -20.27 39.57 -16.08
C VAL A 6 -18.80 39.80 -16.38
N SER A 7 -18.00 40.12 -15.36
CA SER A 7 -16.56 40.34 -15.49
C SER A 7 -15.75 39.10 -15.12
N GLU A 8 -16.26 38.27 -14.22
CA GLU A 8 -15.58 37.05 -13.75
C GLU A 8 -16.61 35.96 -13.48
N ILE A 9 -16.24 34.72 -13.80
CA ILE A 9 -16.97 33.52 -13.44
C ILE A 9 -15.96 32.53 -12.87
N SER A 10 -16.29 31.94 -11.73
CA SER A 10 -15.46 30.96 -11.04
C SER A 10 -16.33 29.82 -10.51
N ILE A 11 -15.79 28.60 -10.45
CA ILE A 11 -16.44 27.45 -9.79
C ILE A 11 -15.84 27.30 -8.40
N ASP A 12 -16.69 27.28 -7.37
CA ASP A 12 -16.23 27.04 -5.99
C ASP A 12 -16.32 25.56 -5.64
N LEU A 13 -15.17 24.94 -5.38
CA LEU A 13 -15.06 23.54 -4.95
C LEU A 13 -14.46 23.41 -3.53
N GLN A 14 -14.34 24.51 -2.79
CA GLN A 14 -13.70 24.51 -1.48
C GLN A 14 -14.42 23.63 -0.45
N GLU A 15 -15.74 23.48 -0.57
CA GLU A 15 -16.53 22.60 0.30
C GLU A 15 -16.14 21.11 0.17
N TYR A 16 -15.55 20.73 -0.97
CA TYR A 16 -15.07 19.37 -1.25
C TYR A 16 -13.55 19.22 -1.02
N GLY A 17 -12.90 20.21 -0.41
CA GLY A 17 -11.44 20.26 -0.27
C GLY A 17 -10.69 20.68 -1.54
N GLY A 18 -11.42 21.17 -2.55
CA GLY A 18 -10.85 21.78 -3.75
C GLY A 18 -10.50 23.26 -3.56
N GLY A 19 -10.45 24.00 -4.67
CA GLY A 19 -10.21 25.43 -4.70
C GLY A 19 -11.28 26.19 -5.48
N LEU A 20 -11.06 27.50 -5.62
CA LEU A 20 -11.82 28.36 -6.53
C LEU A 20 -11.17 28.32 -7.91
N PHE A 21 -11.92 27.91 -8.93
CA PHE A 21 -11.43 27.77 -10.30
C PHE A 21 -12.02 28.86 -11.19
N GLU A 22 -11.19 29.84 -11.58
CA GLU A 22 -11.58 30.88 -12.53
C GLU A 22 -11.82 30.28 -13.93
N LEU A 23 -12.85 30.78 -14.60
CA LEU A 23 -13.16 30.48 -15.99
C LEU A 23 -12.55 31.56 -16.89
N VAL A 24 -12.08 31.12 -18.06
CA VAL A 24 -11.57 32.00 -19.11
C VAL A 24 -12.67 32.21 -20.14
N GLU A 25 -13.00 33.48 -20.41
CA GLU A 25 -13.89 33.86 -21.50
C GLU A 25 -13.14 33.75 -22.84
N ASN A 26 -13.74 33.02 -23.78
CA ASN A 26 -13.34 33.02 -25.18
C ASN A 26 -14.57 33.12 -26.08
N SER A 27 -14.72 34.28 -26.73
CA SER A 27 -15.79 34.53 -27.70
C SER A 27 -17.21 34.30 -27.15
N GLY A 28 -17.45 34.74 -25.91
CA GLY A 28 -18.73 34.56 -25.21
C GLY A 28 -18.95 33.18 -24.59
N ILE A 29 -17.94 32.30 -24.61
CA ILE A 29 -17.97 30.99 -23.95
C ILE A 29 -16.98 31.02 -22.78
N TRP A 30 -17.45 30.69 -21.59
CA TRP A 30 -16.62 30.58 -20.39
C TRP A 30 -16.19 29.12 -20.22
N THR A 31 -14.89 28.90 -20.06
CA THR A 31 -14.31 27.54 -19.98
C THR A 31 -13.22 27.46 -18.93
N THR A 32 -13.08 26.30 -18.29
CA THR A 32 -11.98 26.01 -17.37
C THR A 32 -11.66 24.51 -17.40
N MET A 33 -10.51 24.16 -16.83
CA MET A 33 -10.12 22.77 -16.58
C MET A 33 -9.88 22.63 -15.08
N LEU A 34 -10.54 21.64 -14.48
CA LEU A 34 -10.42 21.36 -13.06
C LEU A 34 -10.21 19.86 -12.84
N ILE A 35 -9.68 19.53 -11.67
CA ILE A 35 -9.59 18.15 -11.17
C ILE A 35 -10.70 18.01 -10.13
N VAL A 36 -11.49 16.93 -10.23
CA VAL A 36 -12.53 16.62 -9.24
C VAL A 36 -11.84 16.37 -7.89
N PRO A 37 -12.19 17.12 -6.83
CA PRO A 37 -11.60 16.91 -5.51
C PRO A 37 -11.98 15.55 -4.93
N GLU A 38 -11.08 14.94 -4.16
CA GLU A 38 -11.33 13.64 -3.50
C GLU A 38 -12.50 13.69 -2.51
N GLY A 39 -12.83 14.87 -1.97
CA GLY A 39 -14.00 15.03 -1.09
C GLY A 39 -15.34 15.06 -1.81
N MET A 40 -15.37 15.01 -3.15
CA MET A 40 -16.60 15.02 -3.92
C MET A 40 -17.11 13.59 -4.15
N SER A 41 -18.24 13.26 -3.53
CA SER A 41 -18.80 11.92 -3.63
C SER A 41 -19.22 11.54 -5.07
N PRO A 42 -19.11 10.27 -5.46
CA PRO A 42 -19.66 9.76 -6.70
C PRO A 42 -21.14 10.07 -6.91
N GLY A 43 -21.55 10.16 -8.17
CA GLY A 43 -22.90 10.45 -8.61
C GLY A 43 -23.10 11.90 -9.05
N LYS A 44 -24.37 12.35 -9.03
CA LYS A 44 -24.74 13.69 -9.48
C LYS A 44 -24.36 14.74 -8.42
N GLN A 45 -23.53 15.68 -8.82
CA GLN A 45 -23.07 16.79 -7.98
C GLN A 45 -23.48 18.12 -8.58
N THR A 46 -23.99 19.02 -7.74
CA THR A 46 -24.35 20.37 -8.16
C THR A 46 -23.13 21.27 -8.00
N LEU A 47 -22.82 22.07 -9.02
CA LEU A 47 -21.72 23.01 -8.99
C LEU A 47 -22.20 24.41 -8.58
N GLU A 48 -21.47 25.04 -7.67
CA GLU A 48 -21.65 26.45 -7.34
C GLU A 48 -20.75 27.33 -8.21
N PHE A 49 -21.37 28.30 -8.87
CA PHE A 49 -20.70 29.32 -9.66
C PHE A 49 -20.72 30.64 -8.92
N VAL A 50 -19.54 31.21 -8.72
CA VAL A 50 -19.32 32.57 -8.27
C VAL A 50 -19.21 33.47 -9.48
N THR A 51 -20.08 34.46 -9.59
CA THR A 51 -20.07 35.44 -10.68
C THR A 51 -19.82 36.83 -10.14
N VAL A 52 -18.98 37.62 -10.80
CA VAL A 52 -18.73 39.02 -10.47
C VAL A 52 -19.21 39.89 -11.63
N ASP A 53 -19.94 40.96 -11.35
CA ASP A 53 -20.35 41.94 -12.36
C ASP A 53 -19.28 43.02 -12.60
N GLY A 54 -19.47 43.83 -13.65
CA GLY A 54 -18.53 44.91 -14.00
C GLY A 54 -18.37 46.03 -12.95
N LEU A 55 -19.15 46.02 -11.87
CA LEU A 55 -19.03 46.94 -10.73
C LEU A 55 -18.50 46.24 -9.46
N GLY A 56 -18.12 44.98 -9.55
CA GLY A 56 -17.55 44.19 -8.45
C GLY A 56 -18.58 43.53 -7.53
N LYS A 57 -19.86 43.49 -7.90
CA LYS A 57 -20.87 42.78 -7.12
C LYS A 57 -20.77 41.28 -7.37
N VAL A 58 -20.79 40.50 -6.29
CA VAL A 58 -20.71 39.04 -6.32
C VAL A 58 -22.11 38.42 -6.28
N GLY A 59 -22.28 37.32 -7.02
CA GLY A 59 -23.46 36.45 -6.97
C GLY A 59 -23.04 34.98 -6.93
N LEU A 60 -23.83 34.15 -6.25
CA LEU A 60 -23.67 32.69 -6.17
C LEU A 60 -24.83 32.03 -6.91
N ASN A 61 -24.52 31.07 -7.77
CA ASN A 61 -25.52 30.42 -8.62
C ASN A 61 -25.24 28.92 -8.72
N THR A 62 -26.28 28.10 -8.52
CA THR A 62 -26.24 26.64 -8.72
C THR A 62 -27.15 26.19 -9.86
N VAL A 63 -27.85 27.15 -10.48
CA VAL A 63 -28.82 26.95 -11.55
C VAL A 63 -28.55 27.95 -12.65
N TRP A 64 -28.90 27.57 -13.88
CA TRP A 64 -29.05 28.52 -14.98
C TRP A 64 -30.53 28.62 -15.37
N LEU A 65 -30.94 29.80 -15.79
CA LEU A 65 -32.33 30.05 -16.16
C LEU A 65 -32.52 29.80 -17.65
N ASN A 66 -33.44 28.90 -18.01
CA ASN A 66 -33.83 28.64 -19.39
C ASN A 66 -34.92 29.60 -19.90
N GLY A 67 -35.04 30.77 -19.26
CA GLY A 67 -36.01 31.80 -19.63
C GLY A 67 -35.54 32.61 -20.84
N GLN A 68 -36.47 32.96 -21.71
CA GLN A 68 -36.23 33.99 -22.72
C GLN A 68 -36.44 35.37 -22.10
N ARG A 69 -35.50 36.29 -22.37
CA ARG A 69 -35.61 37.68 -21.93
C ARG A 69 -36.86 38.33 -22.55
N SER A 70 -37.71 38.92 -21.72
CA SER A 70 -38.89 39.67 -22.18
C SER A 70 -38.67 41.17 -22.00
N THR A 71 -38.55 41.91 -23.11
CA THR A 71 -38.33 43.37 -23.09
C THR A 71 -39.55 44.16 -22.62
N SER A 72 -40.73 43.54 -22.58
CA SER A 72 -42.00 44.15 -22.17
C SER A 72 -42.49 43.66 -20.80
N HIS A 73 -41.63 43.00 -20.01
CA HIS A 73 -42.02 42.49 -18.71
C HIS A 73 -42.27 43.63 -17.70
N PRO A 74 -43.29 43.54 -16.81
CA PRO A 74 -43.55 44.56 -15.78
C PRO A 74 -42.38 44.84 -14.83
N TYR A 75 -41.49 43.85 -14.63
CA TYR A 75 -40.28 43.98 -13.82
C TYR A 75 -39.08 44.59 -14.56
N GLY A 76 -39.28 45.02 -15.81
CA GLY A 76 -38.28 45.75 -16.59
C GLY A 76 -37.70 44.93 -17.74
N PRO A 77 -36.95 45.60 -18.64
CA PRO A 77 -36.54 45.05 -19.93
C PRO A 77 -35.48 43.95 -19.82
N HIS A 78 -34.94 43.69 -18.63
CA HIS A 78 -33.87 42.72 -18.38
C HIS A 78 -34.33 41.52 -17.53
N PHE A 79 -35.65 41.40 -17.33
CA PHE A 79 -36.23 40.29 -16.61
C PHE A 79 -36.13 39.00 -17.44
N ILE A 80 -35.66 37.94 -16.79
CA ILE A 80 -35.67 36.56 -17.28
C ILE A 80 -36.53 35.79 -16.28
N PRO A 81 -37.64 35.15 -16.71
CA PRO A 81 -38.44 34.32 -15.83
C PRO A 81 -37.61 33.21 -15.19
N ASP A 82 -37.84 32.94 -13.91
CA ASP A 82 -37.20 31.88 -13.12
C ASP A 82 -38.02 30.59 -13.09
N ASP A 83 -39.13 30.55 -13.84
CA ASP A 83 -40.08 29.43 -13.93
C ASP A 83 -39.40 28.10 -14.32
N GLU A 84 -38.27 28.16 -15.06
CA GLU A 84 -37.44 27.02 -15.44
C GLU A 84 -35.97 27.25 -15.03
N ALA A 85 -35.69 27.02 -13.74
CA ALA A 85 -34.33 26.93 -13.23
C ALA A 85 -33.77 25.51 -13.44
N ILE A 86 -32.67 25.40 -14.19
CA ILE A 86 -32.02 24.13 -14.49
C ILE A 86 -30.74 24.02 -13.64
N PRO A 87 -30.60 22.99 -12.80
CA PRO A 87 -29.39 22.74 -12.02
C PRO A 87 -28.14 22.60 -12.90
N ILE A 88 -27.04 23.17 -12.44
CA ILE A 88 -25.73 22.96 -13.07
C ILE A 88 -25.10 21.74 -12.40
N GLU A 89 -25.25 20.58 -13.04
CA GLU A 89 -24.80 19.29 -12.50
C GLU A 89 -23.63 18.70 -13.29
N ILE A 90 -22.73 18.02 -12.58
CA ILE A 90 -21.78 17.07 -13.14
C ILE A 90 -22.07 15.67 -12.58
N THR A 91 -21.56 14.64 -13.25
CA THR A 91 -21.55 13.27 -12.72
C THR A 91 -20.11 12.90 -12.38
N VAL A 92 -19.87 12.61 -11.11
CA VAL A 92 -18.61 12.08 -10.61
C VAL A 92 -18.67 10.56 -10.70
N GLU A 93 -17.70 9.97 -11.37
CA GLU A 93 -17.59 8.52 -11.50
C GLU A 93 -16.92 7.93 -10.27
N ASN A 94 -17.42 6.79 -9.79
CA ASN A 94 -16.79 6.07 -8.69
C ASN A 94 -15.59 5.24 -9.19
N SER A 95 -14.50 5.21 -8.43
CA SER A 95 -13.33 4.35 -8.69
C SER A 95 -13.23 3.23 -7.66
N PRO A 96 -12.85 2.01 -8.05
CA PRO A 96 -12.63 0.93 -7.08
C PRO A 96 -11.44 1.23 -6.15
N PRO A 97 -11.41 0.60 -4.96
CA PRO A 97 -10.27 0.71 -4.05
C PRO A 97 -8.93 0.29 -4.67
N LEU A 98 -7.84 0.84 -4.17
CA LEU A 98 -6.48 0.53 -4.57
C LEU A 98 -5.76 -0.27 -3.47
N PHE A 99 -5.05 -1.33 -3.88
CA PHE A 99 -4.18 -2.10 -2.98
C PHE A 99 -2.74 -1.62 -3.06
N ASN A 100 -2.11 -1.36 -1.91
CA ASN A 100 -0.66 -1.23 -1.80
C ASN A 100 -0.11 -2.45 -1.04
N ILE A 101 0.53 -3.36 -1.78
CA ILE A 101 0.94 -4.67 -1.26
C ILE A 101 2.47 -4.72 -1.19
N PRO A 102 3.07 -4.97 -0.01
CA PRO A 102 4.51 -5.18 0.09
C PRO A 102 4.89 -6.48 -0.65
N SER A 103 5.92 -6.44 -1.49
CA SER A 103 6.41 -7.61 -2.22
C SER A 103 7.94 -7.73 -2.12
N PRO A 104 8.49 -8.91 -1.77
CA PRO A 104 7.81 -10.18 -1.49
C PRO A 104 7.33 -10.33 -0.03
N ILE A 105 6.18 -10.98 0.17
CA ILE A 105 5.74 -11.43 1.50
C ILE A 105 6.38 -12.79 1.79
N LYS A 106 7.10 -12.89 2.91
CA LYS A 106 7.84 -14.09 3.30
C LYS A 106 7.49 -14.50 4.72
N TYR A 107 7.19 -15.78 4.91
CA TYR A 107 7.04 -16.40 6.23
C TYR A 107 8.02 -17.56 6.39
N THR A 108 8.58 -17.68 7.58
CA THR A 108 9.40 -18.83 7.97
C THR A 108 8.49 -19.89 8.57
N ARG A 109 8.56 -21.12 8.03
CA ARG A 109 7.79 -22.25 8.56
C ARG A 109 8.23 -22.52 10.01
N PRO A 110 7.29 -22.56 10.96
CA PRO A 110 7.61 -22.70 12.36
C PRO A 110 7.81 -24.18 12.74
N GLU A 111 8.55 -24.42 13.82
CA GLU A 111 8.70 -25.73 14.46
C GLU A 111 7.42 -26.22 15.17
N SER A 112 6.48 -25.31 15.43
CA SER A 112 5.14 -25.60 15.96
C SER A 112 4.09 -24.69 15.32
N SER A 113 2.85 -25.16 15.19
CA SER A 113 1.78 -24.37 14.56
C SER A 113 1.58 -23.04 15.27
N THR A 114 1.63 -21.94 14.51
CA THR A 114 1.48 -20.58 15.00
C THR A 114 0.53 -19.77 14.11
N THR A 115 0.11 -18.63 14.62
CA THR A 115 -0.63 -17.62 13.86
C THR A 115 0.32 -16.49 13.45
N VAL A 116 0.23 -16.05 12.20
CA VAL A 116 0.94 -14.87 11.68
C VAL A 116 -0.07 -13.91 11.08
N VAL A 117 0.25 -12.62 11.00
CA VAL A 117 -0.66 -11.61 10.44
C VAL A 117 -0.30 -11.35 8.97
N PHE A 118 -1.33 -11.24 8.14
CA PHE A 118 -1.26 -10.75 6.78
C PHE A 118 -1.93 -9.39 6.70
N GLU A 119 -1.20 -8.41 6.18
CA GLU A 119 -1.56 -6.99 6.16
C GLU A 119 -1.53 -6.48 4.73
N VAL A 120 -2.52 -5.67 4.37
CA VAL A 120 -2.59 -4.98 3.08
C VAL A 120 -3.10 -3.57 3.33
N GLU A 121 -2.38 -2.57 2.83
CA GLU A 121 -2.87 -1.19 2.80
C GLU A 121 -3.89 -1.05 1.66
N ILE A 122 -5.06 -0.52 1.99
CA ILE A 122 -6.16 -0.32 1.05
C ILE A 122 -6.54 1.16 1.06
N LEU A 123 -6.47 1.80 -0.10
CA LEU A 123 -6.71 3.22 -0.28
C LEU A 123 -7.96 3.45 -1.13
N ASP A 124 -8.85 4.31 -0.65
CA ASP A 124 -10.05 4.71 -1.36
C ASP A 124 -10.55 6.06 -0.80
N SER A 125 -10.90 7.01 -1.68
CA SER A 125 -11.39 8.35 -1.28
C SER A 125 -12.77 8.31 -0.65
N ASP A 126 -13.57 7.31 -1.01
CA ASP A 126 -14.96 7.15 -0.61
C ASP A 126 -15.11 6.21 0.61
N GLY A 127 -14.00 5.62 1.04
CA GLY A 127 -13.91 4.71 2.17
C GLY A 127 -14.20 3.27 1.81
N ILE A 128 -13.78 2.35 2.68
CA ILE A 128 -13.90 0.91 2.45
C ILE A 128 -15.04 0.34 3.30
N THR A 129 -15.98 -0.34 2.64
CA THR A 129 -17.08 -1.05 3.32
C THR A 129 -16.66 -2.45 3.73
N ASN A 130 -15.93 -3.16 2.86
CA ASN A 130 -15.50 -4.53 3.13
C ASN A 130 -14.18 -4.85 2.46
N ALA A 131 -13.27 -5.44 3.22
CA ALA A 131 -12.07 -6.10 2.70
C ALA A 131 -12.11 -7.59 3.07
N ARG A 132 -11.74 -8.45 2.12
CA ARG A 132 -11.75 -9.90 2.31
C ARG A 132 -10.58 -10.59 1.64
N ALA A 133 -10.14 -11.68 2.25
CA ALA A 133 -9.09 -12.54 1.75
C ALA A 133 -9.51 -14.02 1.71
N ASN A 134 -9.12 -14.73 0.66
CA ASN A 134 -9.16 -16.18 0.62
C ASN A 134 -7.76 -16.71 0.94
N LEU A 135 -7.63 -17.31 2.12
CA LEU A 135 -6.34 -17.64 2.73
C LEU A 135 -5.69 -18.91 2.16
N GLY A 136 -6.40 -19.68 1.33
CA GLY A 136 -5.87 -20.90 0.73
C GLY A 136 -5.29 -21.88 1.76
N VAL A 137 -4.01 -22.22 1.62
CA VAL A 137 -3.29 -23.14 2.52
C VAL A 137 -3.12 -22.60 3.95
N PHE A 138 -3.28 -21.29 4.15
CA PHE A 138 -3.12 -20.60 5.41
C PHE A 138 -4.43 -20.51 6.22
N ALA A 139 -5.56 -21.02 5.70
CA ALA A 139 -6.83 -21.01 6.41
C ALA A 139 -6.74 -21.79 7.74
N PRO A 140 -7.34 -21.32 8.86
CA PRO A 140 -7.46 -22.10 10.08
C PRO A 140 -8.20 -23.43 9.83
N LEU A 141 -7.80 -24.52 10.51
CA LEU A 141 -8.43 -25.84 10.31
C LEU A 141 -9.91 -25.87 10.75
N SER A 142 -10.29 -24.99 11.66
CA SER A 142 -11.66 -24.82 12.16
C SER A 142 -12.51 -23.90 11.28
N ALA A 143 -11.90 -23.15 10.36
CA ALA A 143 -12.62 -22.24 9.48
C ALA A 143 -13.21 -23.00 8.30
N GLN A 144 -14.41 -22.60 7.87
CA GLN A 144 -14.91 -23.02 6.56
C GLN A 144 -13.98 -22.46 5.49
N THR A 145 -13.56 -23.30 4.54
CA THR A 145 -12.77 -22.88 3.40
C THR A 145 -13.50 -21.77 2.65
N GLY A 146 -12.87 -20.62 2.43
CA GLY A 146 -13.49 -19.50 1.72
C GLY A 146 -12.89 -18.13 2.03
N TRP A 147 -13.69 -17.10 1.77
CA TRP A 147 -13.36 -15.70 2.04
C TRP A 147 -13.53 -15.37 3.53
N VAL A 148 -12.53 -14.71 4.09
CA VAL A 148 -12.48 -14.22 5.46
C VAL A 148 -12.36 -12.70 5.42
N VAL A 149 -13.04 -12.00 6.34
CA VAL A 149 -12.99 -10.54 6.45
C VAL A 149 -11.62 -10.10 7.00
N MET A 150 -11.02 -9.10 6.36
CA MET A 150 -9.85 -8.39 6.86
C MET A 150 -10.32 -7.18 7.69
N ASN A 151 -9.58 -6.81 8.74
CA ASN A 151 -10.02 -5.86 9.76
C ASN A 151 -9.07 -4.65 9.84
N ASP A 152 -9.65 -3.47 10.06
CA ASP A 152 -8.97 -2.18 10.31
C ASP A 152 -9.65 -1.50 11.53
N ASN A 153 -9.89 -2.29 12.58
CA ASN A 153 -10.64 -1.88 13.79
C ASN A 153 -10.00 -2.33 15.11
N GLY A 154 -8.73 -2.75 15.08
CA GLY A 154 -7.92 -3.19 16.21
C GLY A 154 -8.17 -4.63 16.66
N ILE A 155 -8.74 -5.50 15.82
CA ILE A 155 -9.01 -6.91 16.14
C ILE A 155 -8.38 -7.87 15.12
N ASN A 156 -8.19 -9.14 15.52
CA ASN A 156 -7.75 -10.24 14.65
C ASN A 156 -6.48 -9.92 13.85
N GLY A 157 -5.46 -9.41 14.54
CA GLY A 157 -4.15 -9.09 13.98
C GLY A 157 -3.97 -7.63 13.60
N ASP A 158 -5.04 -6.82 13.56
CA ASP A 158 -4.91 -5.38 13.32
C ASP A 158 -4.28 -4.65 14.51
N ALA A 159 -3.20 -3.91 14.24
CA ALA A 159 -2.40 -3.21 15.23
C ALA A 159 -2.99 -1.86 15.62
N PHE A 160 -3.53 -1.09 14.66
CA PHE A 160 -4.03 0.26 14.89
C PHE A 160 -5.34 0.48 14.14
N PRO A 161 -6.45 0.77 14.85
CA PRO A 161 -7.74 0.95 14.19
C PRO A 161 -7.77 2.21 13.31
N GLY A 162 -8.24 2.05 12.07
CA GLY A 162 -8.49 3.13 11.13
C GLY A 162 -7.23 3.71 10.48
N ASP A 163 -6.16 2.92 10.40
CA ASP A 163 -4.91 3.33 9.75
C ASP A 163 -4.88 2.97 8.24
N GLY A 164 -5.92 2.32 7.74
CA GLY A 164 -6.03 1.88 6.34
C GLY A 164 -5.30 0.57 6.05
N ILE A 165 -4.73 -0.09 7.06
CA ILE A 165 -4.02 -1.36 6.95
C ILE A 165 -4.95 -2.48 7.40
N TYR A 166 -5.52 -3.17 6.42
CA TYR A 166 -6.44 -4.27 6.66
C TYR A 166 -5.66 -5.54 6.97
N SER A 167 -6.02 -6.17 8.10
CA SER A 167 -5.28 -7.29 8.67
C SER A 167 -6.13 -8.55 8.83
N VAL A 168 -5.51 -9.72 8.64
CA VAL A 168 -6.13 -11.02 8.89
C VAL A 168 -5.10 -12.03 9.42
N GLU A 169 -5.55 -12.88 10.33
CA GLU A 169 -4.74 -13.97 10.89
C GLU A 169 -4.63 -15.17 9.94
N LEU A 170 -3.39 -15.59 9.70
CA LEU A 170 -3.01 -16.78 8.95
C LEU A 170 -2.59 -17.89 9.90
N SER A 171 -3.01 -19.13 9.61
CA SER A 171 -2.54 -20.31 10.33
C SER A 171 -1.33 -20.93 9.61
N LEU A 172 -0.15 -20.73 10.19
CA LEU A 172 1.11 -21.26 9.68
C LEU A 172 1.52 -22.51 10.46
N ARG A 173 1.63 -23.65 9.78
CA ARG A 173 1.79 -24.96 10.39
C ARG A 173 3.11 -25.61 9.97
N THR A 174 3.57 -26.57 10.75
CA THR A 174 4.73 -27.42 10.40
C THR A 174 4.50 -28.19 9.09
N SER A 175 3.24 -28.46 8.74
CA SER A 175 2.82 -29.10 7.49
C SER A 175 2.52 -28.13 6.34
N THR A 176 2.60 -26.81 6.55
CA THR A 176 2.43 -25.86 5.46
C THR A 176 3.54 -26.10 4.42
N PRO A 177 3.20 -26.32 3.13
CA PRO A 177 4.21 -26.59 2.11
C PRO A 177 5.19 -25.43 1.97
N ILE A 178 6.44 -25.74 1.63
CA ILE A 178 7.46 -24.74 1.30
C ILE A 178 7.24 -24.28 -0.14
N GLY A 179 7.49 -23.00 -0.41
CA GLY A 179 7.43 -22.43 -1.75
C GLY A 179 6.43 -21.28 -1.84
N THR A 180 6.05 -20.94 -3.06
CA THR A 180 5.13 -19.83 -3.34
C THR A 180 3.69 -20.30 -3.28
N HIS A 181 2.90 -19.56 -2.53
CA HIS A 181 1.47 -19.76 -2.32
C HIS A 181 0.75 -18.45 -2.65
N GLU A 182 -0.56 -18.54 -2.85
CA GLU A 182 -1.37 -17.38 -3.18
C GLU A 182 -2.43 -17.15 -2.09
N ILE A 183 -2.60 -15.87 -1.74
CA ILE A 183 -3.76 -15.35 -1.02
C ILE A 183 -4.51 -14.48 -2.01
N LEU A 184 -5.81 -14.72 -2.18
CA LEU A 184 -6.64 -13.87 -3.04
C LEU A 184 -7.27 -12.77 -2.19
N ILE A 185 -7.19 -11.53 -2.63
CA ILE A 185 -7.80 -10.39 -1.92
C ILE A 185 -8.85 -9.69 -2.78
N GLN A 186 -9.82 -9.07 -2.13
CA GLN A 186 -10.82 -8.21 -2.74
C GLN A 186 -11.33 -7.17 -1.73
N ALA A 187 -11.61 -5.96 -2.21
CA ALA A 187 -12.20 -4.89 -1.41
C ALA A 187 -13.40 -4.29 -2.12
N ILE A 188 -14.30 -3.66 -1.35
CA ILE A 188 -15.51 -2.98 -1.80
C ILE A 188 -15.55 -1.62 -1.10
N ASP A 189 -15.75 -0.55 -1.86
CA ASP A 189 -15.87 0.82 -1.34
C ASP A 189 -17.26 1.13 -0.73
N GLY A 190 -17.46 2.38 -0.32
CA GLY A 190 -18.72 2.93 0.18
C GLY A 190 -19.88 2.96 -0.82
N PHE A 191 -19.62 2.76 -2.11
CA PHE A 191 -20.57 2.86 -3.21
C PHE A 191 -20.73 1.54 -3.98
N ASP A 192 -20.41 0.42 -3.31
CA ASP A 192 -20.56 -0.96 -3.80
C ASP A 192 -19.73 -1.30 -5.05
N VAL A 193 -18.68 -0.54 -5.35
CA VAL A 193 -17.73 -0.92 -6.41
C VAL A 193 -16.61 -1.75 -5.81
N ALA A 194 -16.40 -2.92 -6.42
CA ALA A 194 -15.44 -3.91 -5.95
C ALA A 194 -14.16 -3.90 -6.79
N THR A 195 -13.04 -4.14 -6.13
CA THR A 195 -11.79 -4.45 -6.84
C THR A 195 -11.89 -5.79 -7.56
N PRO A 196 -11.11 -6.01 -8.63
CA PRO A 196 -10.89 -7.35 -9.16
C PRO A 196 -10.27 -8.25 -8.08
N ILE A 197 -10.57 -9.55 -8.13
CA ILE A 197 -9.88 -10.53 -7.28
C ILE A 197 -8.39 -10.50 -7.63
N THR A 198 -7.56 -10.11 -6.66
CA THR A 198 -6.13 -9.89 -6.86
C THR A 198 -5.33 -10.97 -6.14
N PRO A 199 -4.49 -11.75 -6.84
CA PRO A 199 -3.63 -12.75 -6.21
C PRO A 199 -2.38 -12.09 -5.59
N VAL A 200 -2.07 -12.46 -4.35
CA VAL A 200 -0.90 -12.03 -3.61
C VAL A 200 0.02 -13.22 -3.37
N SER A 201 1.25 -13.14 -3.88
CA SER A 201 2.26 -14.18 -3.70
C SER A 201 2.89 -14.13 -2.32
N VAL A 202 2.79 -15.24 -1.59
CA VAL A 202 3.39 -15.45 -0.27
C VAL A 202 4.38 -16.60 -0.35
N ILE A 203 5.61 -16.36 0.08
CA ILE A 203 6.69 -17.35 0.04
C ILE A 203 6.88 -17.94 1.44
N VAL A 204 6.77 -19.26 1.56
CA VAL A 204 7.09 -20.00 2.78
C VAL A 204 8.48 -20.61 2.62
N VAL A 205 9.37 -20.33 3.57
CA VAL A 205 10.74 -20.87 3.61
C VAL A 205 10.96 -21.73 4.85
N GLU A 206 11.95 -22.62 4.80
CA GLU A 206 12.41 -23.35 5.98
C GLU A 206 13.13 -22.43 6.97
N GLU A 207 12.98 -22.71 8.26
CA GLU A 207 13.85 -22.13 9.26
C GLU A 207 15.26 -22.68 9.02
N SER A 208 16.16 -21.83 8.53
CA SER A 208 17.56 -22.20 8.33
C SER A 208 18.17 -22.50 9.70
N SER A 209 18.26 -23.78 10.04
CA SER A 209 19.01 -24.25 11.21
C SER A 209 20.42 -23.65 11.15
N LEU A 210 20.88 -23.04 12.24
CA LEU A 210 22.25 -22.58 12.45
C LEU A 210 23.24 -23.78 12.47
N VAL A 211 23.28 -24.57 11.41
CA VAL A 211 24.50 -25.28 11.06
C VAL A 211 25.37 -24.22 10.42
N PRO A 212 26.59 -23.95 10.93
CA PRO A 212 27.50 -23.06 10.23
C PRO A 212 27.80 -23.71 8.87
N SER A 213 27.02 -23.32 7.85
CA SER A 213 27.39 -23.50 6.47
C SER A 213 28.72 -22.76 6.35
N LEU A 214 29.77 -23.51 5.97
CA LEU A 214 31.01 -22.91 5.52
C LEU A 214 30.73 -22.26 4.17
N ASP A 215 30.00 -21.14 4.19
CA ASP A 215 29.82 -20.29 3.02
C ASP A 215 31.19 -19.73 2.67
N SER A 216 31.72 -20.20 1.53
CA SER A 216 33.04 -19.86 1.00
C SER A 216 33.27 -18.36 0.79
N ASP A 217 32.20 -17.57 0.80
CA ASP A 217 32.20 -16.15 0.49
C ASP A 217 32.36 -15.25 1.72
N THR A 218 32.30 -15.80 2.94
CA THR A 218 32.43 -15.04 4.20
C THR A 218 33.79 -15.22 4.89
N LEU A 219 34.63 -16.12 4.40
CA LEU A 219 36.01 -16.25 4.88
C LEU A 219 36.86 -15.11 4.29
N SER A 220 36.84 -13.96 4.95
CA SER A 220 37.83 -12.91 4.71
C SER A 220 39.24 -13.52 4.76
N SER A 221 40.08 -13.22 3.77
CA SER A 221 41.45 -13.74 3.69
C SER A 221 42.24 -13.52 4.99
N SER A 222 41.89 -12.48 5.75
CA SER A 222 42.44 -12.19 7.07
C SER A 222 42.15 -13.27 8.12
N VAL A 223 40.95 -13.85 8.11
CA VAL A 223 40.55 -14.92 9.05
C VAL A 223 41.29 -16.22 8.75
N LEU A 224 41.44 -16.55 7.46
CA LEU A 224 42.22 -17.73 7.03
C LEU A 224 43.71 -17.59 7.38
N ILE A 225 44.28 -16.39 7.23
CA ILE A 225 45.67 -16.12 7.64
C ILE A 225 45.84 -16.29 9.16
N VAL A 226 44.88 -15.82 9.97
CA VAL A 226 44.94 -15.99 11.43
C VAL A 226 44.87 -17.47 11.83
N ILE A 227 43.99 -18.26 11.21
CA ILE A 227 43.90 -19.71 11.45
C ILE A 227 45.20 -20.40 11.04
N LEU A 228 45.78 -20.05 9.88
CA LEU A 228 47.02 -20.63 9.39
C LEU A 228 48.23 -20.29 10.28
N ILE A 229 48.33 -19.04 10.76
CA ILE A 229 49.36 -18.62 11.71
C ILE A 229 49.20 -19.36 13.05
N GLY A 230 47.96 -19.52 13.53
CA GLY A 230 47.67 -20.30 14.74
C GLY A 230 48.13 -21.75 14.61
N PHE A 231 47.83 -22.39 13.48
CA PHE A 231 48.22 -23.78 13.23
C PHE A 231 49.74 -23.95 13.09
N THR A 232 50.42 -23.02 12.41
CA THR A 232 51.89 -23.08 12.25
C THR A 232 52.63 -22.80 13.56
N MET A 233 52.11 -21.94 14.43
CA MET A 233 52.65 -21.76 15.78
C MET A 233 52.53 -23.03 16.62
N VAL A 234 51.36 -23.67 16.63
CA VAL A 234 51.16 -24.91 17.40
C VAL A 234 52.06 -26.03 16.87
N ALA A 235 52.10 -26.22 15.54
CA ALA A 235 52.99 -27.19 14.92
C ALA A 235 54.48 -26.90 15.22
N GLY A 236 54.89 -25.62 15.15
CA GLY A 236 56.26 -25.20 15.47
C GLY A 236 56.63 -25.46 16.93
N ILE A 237 55.72 -25.20 17.86
CA ILE A 237 55.91 -25.50 19.29
C ILE A 237 56.00 -27.01 19.51
N SER A 238 55.15 -27.81 18.85
CA SER A 238 55.19 -29.27 18.95
C SER A 238 56.50 -29.86 18.41
N VAL A 239 57.00 -29.38 17.27
CA VAL A 239 58.28 -29.80 16.70
C VAL A 239 59.43 -29.39 17.62
N PHE A 240 59.41 -28.17 18.17
CA PHE A 240 60.42 -27.71 19.12
C PHE A 240 60.46 -28.58 20.39
N PHE A 241 59.30 -28.95 20.93
CA PHE A 241 59.22 -29.88 22.07
C PHE A 241 59.71 -31.29 21.72
N LEU A 242 59.40 -31.80 20.54
CA LEU A 242 59.88 -33.11 20.07
C LEU A 242 61.41 -33.11 19.87
N MET A 243 61.98 -32.05 19.30
CA MET A 243 63.42 -31.89 19.17
C MET A 243 64.12 -31.76 20.53
N ARG A 244 63.50 -31.08 21.50
CA ARG A 244 64.04 -30.97 22.86
C ARG A 244 63.96 -32.29 23.64
N LYS A 245 62.94 -33.11 23.38
CA LYS A 245 62.78 -34.44 24.00
C LYS A 245 63.67 -35.52 23.37
N GLY A 246 64.23 -35.27 22.19
CA GLY A 246 65.11 -36.20 21.47
C GLY A 246 66.58 -36.22 21.92
N LYS A 247 67.00 -35.35 22.85
CA LYS A 247 68.41 -35.29 23.31
C LYS A 247 68.76 -36.20 24.50
N ASP A 248 67.77 -36.82 25.14
CA ASP A 248 67.99 -37.72 26.27
C ASP A 248 67.49 -39.13 25.92
N LYS A 249 68.12 -39.78 24.94
CA LYS A 249 68.08 -41.23 24.80
C LYS A 249 69.49 -41.76 24.71
N GLU A 250 69.98 -42.15 25.88
CA GLU A 250 71.11 -43.05 26.05
C GLU A 250 70.84 -44.33 25.24
N TYR A 251 71.70 -44.63 24.27
CA TYR A 251 71.65 -45.85 23.48
C TYR A 251 72.02 -47.03 24.38
N LEU A 252 71.03 -47.82 24.79
CA LEU A 252 71.23 -49.12 25.43
C LEU A 252 70.87 -50.25 24.46
N GLU A 253 71.86 -51.12 24.27
CA GLU A 253 71.84 -52.49 23.76
C GLU A 253 71.40 -52.74 22.31
N ASP A 254 72.45 -52.88 21.48
CA ASP A 254 72.47 -53.68 20.27
C ASP A 254 72.17 -55.15 20.62
N ARG A 255 70.97 -55.60 20.28
CA ARG A 255 70.62 -57.02 20.17
C ARG A 255 70.47 -57.30 18.69
N PHE A 256 71.54 -57.71 18.02
CA PHE A 256 71.60 -58.68 16.91
C PHE A 256 72.97 -58.54 16.24
N GLY A 257 73.90 -59.41 16.63
CA GLY A 257 75.20 -59.52 15.97
C GLY A 257 75.12 -60.33 14.69
N PHE A 258 75.93 -59.95 13.70
CA PHE A 258 76.65 -60.84 12.78
C PHE A 258 77.96 -60.13 12.37
N GLU A 259 79.01 -60.93 12.21
CA GLU A 259 80.44 -60.60 12.03
C GLU A 259 80.78 -59.54 10.96
#